data_AF-A0A2G6FY71-F1
#
_entry.id   AF-A0A2G6FY71-F1
#
_cell.length_a   1.000
_cell.length_b   1.000
_cell.length_c   1.000
_cell.angle_alpha   90.00
_cell.angle_beta   90.00
_cell.angle_gamma   90.00
#
_symmetry.space_group_name_H-M   'P 1'
#
loop_
_entity.id
_entity.type
_entity.pdbx_description
1 polymer ?
#
loop_
_entity_poly.entity_id
_entity_poly.type
_entity_poly.pdbx_seq_one_letter_code
_entity_poly.pdbx_strand_id
1 'polypeptide(L)'
;MDIKLFVNITSRAWALPILWSLHEGVPGRQAPLLAATGASRTAFAQSMNHLIAIGLLERNPGYGHPLRPEFRLTQSGIRAAAIAHKIQAVSAKEDQDLLRRSWTVPVLTLLSAPNQFNEIKRNLQPITDRALSLSLKSMEDRNWVSRSVDTIARPPKPLYRA
;
A
#
# COMPACT_ATOMS: atom_id res chain seq x y z
N MET A 1 1.11 -9.73 -9.28
CA MET A 1 1.46 -9.82 -7.85
C MET A 1 0.21 -10.25 -7.09
N ASP A 2 0.33 -11.07 -6.05
CA ASP A 2 -0.81 -11.57 -5.26
C ASP A 2 -1.53 -10.40 -4.56
N ILE A 3 -2.86 -10.33 -4.69
CA ILE A 3 -3.70 -9.33 -4.03
C ILE A 3 -3.52 -9.36 -2.50
N LYS A 4 -3.28 -10.54 -1.92
CA LYS A 4 -3.00 -10.71 -0.49
C LYS A 4 -1.74 -9.97 -0.07
N LEU A 5 -0.73 -9.91 -0.94
CA LEU A 5 0.50 -9.18 -0.65
C LEU A 5 0.25 -7.67 -0.58
N PHE A 6 -0.57 -7.12 -1.49
CA PHE A 6 -0.97 -5.71 -1.40
C PHE A 6 -1.75 -5.42 -0.11
N VAL A 7 -2.74 -6.25 0.23
CA VAL A 7 -3.51 -6.12 1.48
C VAL A 7 -2.58 -6.14 2.69
N ASN A 8 -1.61 -7.07 2.71
CA ASN A 8 -0.63 -7.15 3.79
C ASN A 8 0.26 -5.91 3.86
N ILE A 9 0.80 -5.45 2.73
CA ILE A 9 1.67 -4.26 2.69
C ILE A 9 0.90 -3.01 3.15
N THR A 10 -0.30 -2.76 2.62
CA THR A 10 -1.04 -1.53 2.92
C THR A 10 -1.76 -1.54 4.26
N SER A 11 -1.81 -2.67 4.98
CA SER A 11 -2.38 -2.75 6.33
C SER A 11 -1.75 -1.77 7.34
N ARG A 12 -0.53 -1.27 7.06
CA ARG A 12 0.14 -0.22 7.84
C ARG A 12 0.45 0.99 6.97
N ALA A 13 0.01 2.16 7.43
CA ALA A 13 0.08 3.40 6.66
C ALA A 13 1.50 3.76 6.16
N TRP A 14 2.54 3.40 6.90
CA TRP A 14 3.93 3.76 6.54
C TRP A 14 4.71 2.62 5.88
N ALA A 15 4.11 1.44 5.67
CA ALA A 15 4.81 0.34 5.04
C ALA A 15 5.20 0.62 3.58
N LEU A 16 4.28 1.17 2.78
CA LEU A 16 4.56 1.53 1.38
C LEU A 16 5.61 2.66 1.28
N PRO A 17 5.52 3.78 2.04
CA PRO A 17 6.59 4.79 2.09
C PRO A 17 7.96 4.27 2.53
N ILE A 18 8.02 3.34 3.50
CA ILE A 18 9.29 2.73 3.95
C ILE A 18 9.91 1.91 2.82
N LEU A 19 9.12 1.05 2.17
CA LEU A 19 9.59 0.24 1.05
C LEU A 19 10.08 1.11 -0.12
N TRP A 20 9.34 2.18 -0.45
CA TRP A 20 9.77 3.16 -1.45
C TRP A 20 11.08 3.85 -1.04
N SER A 21 11.19 4.36 0.19
CA SER A 21 12.41 5.04 0.65
C SER A 21 13.65 4.14 0.56
N LEU A 22 13.51 2.87 0.92
CA LEU A 22 14.58 1.88 0.80
C LEU A 22 14.96 1.60 -0.66
N HIS A 23 13.98 1.60 -1.57
CA HIS A 23 14.23 1.48 -3.01
C HIS A 23 15.03 2.68 -3.54
N GLU A 24 14.73 3.89 -3.06
CA GLU A 24 15.44 5.13 -3.41
C GLU A 24 16.86 5.22 -2.81
N GLY A 25 17.31 4.20 -2.08
CA GLY A 25 18.64 4.16 -1.48
C GLY A 25 18.74 4.90 -0.15
N VAL A 26 17.63 5.29 0.49
CA VAL A 26 17.67 5.81 1.85
C VAL A 26 18.31 4.74 2.75
N PRO A 27 19.35 5.10 3.54
CA PRO A 27 20.00 4.12 4.40
C PRO A 27 18.98 3.45 5.33
N GLY A 28 18.99 2.12 5.38
CA GLY A 28 18.07 1.31 6.19
C GLY A 28 18.31 1.43 7.69
N ARG A 29 18.28 2.64 8.24
CA ARG A 29 18.45 2.99 9.65
C ARG A 29 17.22 3.78 10.09
N GLN A 30 16.86 3.68 11.36
CA GLN A 30 15.64 4.31 11.86
C GLN A 30 15.62 5.84 11.63
N ALA A 31 16.71 6.56 11.93
CA ALA A 31 16.72 8.01 11.79
C ALA A 31 16.57 8.51 10.33
N PRO A 32 17.35 8.01 9.34
CA PRO A 32 17.17 8.36 7.93
C PRO A 32 15.77 8.02 7.38
N LEU A 33 15.23 6.84 7.72
CA LEU A 33 13.90 6.45 7.24
C LEU A 33 12.78 7.28 7.87
N LEU A 34 12.89 7.66 9.15
CA LEU A 34 11.96 8.59 9.78
C LEU A 34 12.00 9.96 9.09
N ALA A 35 13.20 10.47 8.78
CA ALA A 35 13.35 11.74 8.08
C ALA A 35 12.79 11.69 6.64
N ALA A 36 13.02 10.60 5.92
CA ALA A 36 12.54 10.42 4.55
C ALA A 36 11.02 10.24 4.46
N THR A 37 10.43 9.49 5.40
CA THR A 37 8.99 9.21 5.38
C THR A 37 8.15 10.29 6.08
N GLY A 38 8.69 11.00 7.07
CA GLY A 38 7.93 11.90 7.93
C GLY A 38 7.01 11.18 8.93
N ALA A 39 7.18 9.87 9.12
CA ALA A 39 6.39 9.10 10.07
C ALA A 39 6.72 9.47 11.53
N SER A 40 5.73 9.40 12.42
CA SER A 40 6.00 9.42 13.86
C SER A 40 6.76 8.14 14.26
N ARG A 41 7.58 8.21 15.32
CA ARG A 41 8.36 7.06 15.79
C ARG A 41 7.50 5.81 16.04
N THR A 42 6.31 6.00 16.62
CA THR A 42 5.39 4.90 16.95
C THR A 42 4.80 4.27 15.69
N ALA A 43 4.30 5.08 14.74
CA ALA A 43 3.71 4.59 13.50
C ALA A 43 4.76 3.94 12.57
N PHE A 44 5.98 4.48 12.58
CA PHE A 44 7.13 3.88 11.91
C PHE A 44 7.46 2.50 12.50
N ALA A 45 7.62 2.39 13.82
CA ALA A 45 7.94 1.12 14.48
C ALA A 45 6.89 0.04 14.20
N GLN A 46 5.60 0.40 14.24
CA GLN A 46 4.51 -0.52 13.89
C GLN A 46 4.61 -1.02 12.45
N SER A 47 4.89 -0.12 11.50
CA SER A 47 5.00 -0.47 10.07
C SER A 47 6.26 -1.30 9.79
N MET A 48 7.37 -0.95 10.42
CA MET A 48 8.64 -1.68 10.32
C MET A 48 8.51 -3.11 10.88
N ASN A 49 7.97 -3.25 12.10
CA ASN A 49 7.76 -4.56 12.71
C ASN A 49 6.82 -5.43 11.86
N HIS A 50 5.79 -4.83 11.27
CA HIS A 50 4.90 -5.53 10.35
C HIS A 50 5.62 -6.00 9.09
N LEU A 51 6.40 -5.15 8.43
CA LEU A 51 7.19 -5.51 7.25
C LEU A 51 8.19 -6.65 7.53
N ILE A 52 8.77 -6.67 8.73
CA ILE A 52 9.61 -7.78 9.20
C ILE A 52 8.79 -9.05 9.39
N ALA A 53 7.64 -8.94 10.07
CA ALA A 53 6.77 -10.09 10.35
C ALA A 53 6.24 -10.76 9.06
N ILE A 54 5.99 -9.99 8.00
CA ILE A 54 5.59 -10.53 6.69
C ILE A 54 6.78 -10.89 5.78
N GLY A 55 8.02 -10.82 6.30
CA GLY A 55 9.23 -11.28 5.62
C GLY A 55 9.71 -10.40 4.47
N LEU A 56 9.30 -9.13 4.40
CA LEU A 56 9.80 -8.17 3.41
C LEU A 56 11.05 -7.44 3.88
N LEU A 57 11.25 -7.35 5.19
CA LEU A 57 12.43 -6.77 5.81
C LEU A 57 13.02 -7.74 6.84
N GLU A 58 14.30 -7.58 7.11
CA GLU A 58 14.98 -8.25 8.20
C GLU A 58 15.88 -7.27 8.94
N ARG A 59 16.08 -7.53 10.24
CA ARG A 59 17.12 -6.83 11.00
C ARG A 59 18.46 -7.37 10.55
N ASN A 60 19.41 -6.48 10.31
CA ASN A 60 20.76 -6.88 9.94
C ASN A 60 21.48 -7.43 11.19
N PRO A 61 21.87 -8.73 11.23
CA PRO A 61 22.41 -9.36 12.45
C PRO A 61 23.87 -9.00 12.73
N GLY A 62 24.54 -8.24 11.86
CA GLY A 62 25.99 -8.03 11.94
C GLY A 62 26.42 -7.02 13.00
N TYR A 63 27.39 -7.42 13.83
CA TYR A 63 28.16 -6.53 14.71
C TYR A 63 29.35 -5.89 13.93
N GLY A 64 29.69 -4.61 14.21
CA GLY A 64 30.92 -3.94 13.74
C GLY A 64 30.76 -2.56 13.09
N HIS A 65 31.87 -1.80 13.03
CA HIS A 65 32.02 -0.50 12.35
C HIS A 65 32.41 -0.67 10.85
N PRO A 66 32.06 0.29 9.95
CA PRO A 66 31.29 1.51 10.18
C PRO A 66 29.79 1.35 9.86
N LEU A 67 28.99 2.38 10.19
CA LEU A 67 27.51 2.39 10.25
C LEU A 67 26.81 1.49 9.21
N ARG A 68 26.43 0.28 9.63
CA ARG A 68 25.63 -0.63 8.81
C ARG A 68 24.15 -0.23 8.80
N PRO A 69 23.40 -0.56 7.73
CA PRO A 69 21.94 -0.54 7.77
C PRO A 69 21.45 -1.44 8.90
N GLU A 70 20.55 -0.93 9.75
CA GLU A 70 19.84 -1.67 10.79
C GLU A 70 18.81 -2.64 10.18
N PHE A 71 18.27 -2.29 9.02
CA PHE A 71 17.23 -3.02 8.28
C PHE A 71 17.68 -3.27 6.84
N ARG A 72 17.33 -4.45 6.31
CA ARG A 72 17.63 -4.85 4.93
C ARG A 72 16.38 -5.42 4.27
N LEU A 73 16.22 -5.15 2.98
CA LEU A 73 15.21 -5.80 2.14
C LEU A 73 15.62 -7.27 1.92
N THR A 74 14.65 -8.17 2.14
CA THR A 74 14.77 -9.55 1.69
C THR A 74 14.58 -9.61 0.17
N GLN A 75 14.76 -10.78 -0.46
CA GLN A 75 14.54 -10.92 -1.90
C GLN A 75 13.07 -10.64 -2.31
N SER A 76 12.09 -10.97 -1.46
CA SER A 76 10.70 -10.56 -1.64
C SER A 76 10.51 -9.07 -1.38
N GLY A 77 11.18 -8.53 -0.37
CA GLY A 77 11.26 -7.11 -0.06
C GLY A 77 11.68 -6.25 -1.25
N ILE A 78 12.75 -6.64 -1.96
CA ILE A 78 13.26 -5.90 -3.13
C ILE A 78 12.18 -5.75 -4.20
N ARG A 79 11.44 -6.83 -4.49
CA ARG A 79 10.34 -6.78 -5.46
C ARG A 79 9.19 -5.90 -4.99
N ALA A 80 8.82 -6.00 -3.71
CA ALA A 80 7.78 -5.17 -3.12
C ALA A 80 8.18 -3.67 -3.13
N ALA A 81 9.45 -3.37 -2.84
CA ALA A 81 10.02 -2.03 -2.85
C ALA A 81 10.01 -1.40 -4.25
N ALA A 82 10.36 -2.17 -5.28
CA ALA A 82 10.26 -1.70 -6.66
C ALA A 82 8.82 -1.37 -7.08
N ILE A 83 7.84 -2.11 -6.57
CA ILE A 83 6.42 -1.83 -6.84
C ILE A 83 5.94 -0.62 -6.04
N ALA A 84 6.34 -0.50 -4.77
CA ALA A 84 6.07 0.70 -3.97
C ALA A 84 6.61 1.96 -4.64
N HIS A 85 7.83 1.91 -5.20
CA HIS A 85 8.40 2.98 -6.00
C HIS A 85 7.55 3.33 -7.23
N LYS A 86 7.11 2.33 -8.01
CA LYS A 86 6.24 2.57 -9.17
C LYS A 86 4.91 3.24 -8.79
N ILE A 87 4.29 2.82 -7.70
CA ILE A 87 3.04 3.42 -7.19
C ILE A 87 3.28 4.87 -6.76
N GLN A 88 4.37 5.11 -6.05
CA GLN A 88 4.72 6.45 -5.58
C GLN A 88 5.02 7.40 -6.75
N ALA A 89 5.75 6.93 -7.77
CA ALA A 89 6.21 7.72 -8.90
C ALA A 89 5.06 8.25 -9.78
N VAL A 90 3.90 7.58 -9.77
CA VAL A 90 2.71 8.02 -10.54
C VAL A 90 1.71 8.83 -9.71
N SER A 91 1.99 9.03 -8.41
CA SER A 91 1.09 9.73 -7.49
C SER A 91 1.58 11.14 -7.18
N ALA A 92 0.66 12.10 -7.26
CA ALA A 92 0.94 13.47 -6.82
C ALA A 92 1.17 13.52 -5.30
N LYS A 93 1.91 14.54 -4.83
CA LYS A 93 2.18 14.74 -3.40
C LYS A 93 0.90 14.86 -2.57
N GLU A 94 -0.14 15.47 -3.15
CA GLU A 94 -1.46 15.66 -2.54
C GLU A 94 -2.20 14.33 -2.32
N ASP A 95 -1.87 13.29 -3.08
CA ASP A 95 -2.52 11.98 -3.03
C ASP A 95 -1.86 10.97 -2.10
N GLN A 96 -0.77 11.38 -1.47
CA GLN A 96 0.00 10.52 -0.60
C GLN A 96 -0.79 10.05 0.61
N ASP A 97 -1.71 10.84 1.13
CA ASP A 97 -2.57 10.42 2.24
C ASP A 97 -3.59 9.34 1.83
N LEU A 98 -4.06 9.36 0.58
CA LEU A 98 -4.94 8.34 0.03
C LEU A 98 -4.20 7.01 -0.16
N LEU A 99 -2.95 7.03 -0.66
CA LEU A 99 -2.09 5.84 -0.78
C LEU A 99 -1.77 5.18 0.56
N ARG A 100 -1.70 5.97 1.64
CA ARG A 100 -1.45 5.46 3.01
C ARG A 100 -2.66 4.76 3.61
N ARG A 101 -3.86 4.84 3.02
CA ARG A 101 -5.04 4.12 3.53
C ARG A 101 -4.99 2.65 3.14
N SER A 102 -5.41 1.78 4.05
CA SER A 102 -5.18 0.35 3.90
C SER A 102 -5.85 -0.31 2.71
N TRP A 103 -6.92 0.27 2.19
CA TRP A 103 -7.71 -0.33 1.11
C TRP A 103 -7.55 0.34 -0.25
N THR A 104 -6.88 1.50 -0.35
CA THR A 104 -6.73 2.23 -1.61
C THR A 104 -6.04 1.38 -2.67
N VAL A 105 -4.79 0.96 -2.44
CA VAL A 105 -4.02 0.18 -3.43
C VAL A 105 -4.65 -1.20 -3.70
N PRO A 106 -5.12 -1.97 -2.69
CA PRO A 106 -5.83 -3.22 -2.97
C PRO A 106 -7.09 -3.05 -3.82
N VAL A 107 -7.91 -2.01 -3.56
CA VAL A 107 -9.10 -1.73 -4.37
C VAL A 107 -8.71 -1.32 -5.79
N LEU A 108 -7.77 -0.38 -5.96
CA LEU A 108 -7.28 0.02 -7.29
C LEU A 108 -6.72 -1.16 -8.10
N THR A 109 -6.06 -2.11 -7.44
CA THR A 109 -5.53 -3.31 -8.10
C THR A 109 -6.66 -4.14 -8.74
N LEU A 110 -7.80 -4.29 -8.06
CA LEU A 110 -8.98 -4.99 -8.58
C LEU A 110 -9.81 -4.17 -9.58
N LEU A 111 -9.61 -2.85 -9.61
CA LEU A 111 -10.26 -1.91 -10.53
C LEU A 111 -9.46 -1.64 -11.81
N SER A 112 -8.39 -2.40 -12.06
CA SER A 112 -7.70 -2.44 -13.36
C SER A 112 -8.64 -2.83 -14.52
N ALA A 113 -9.76 -3.48 -14.21
CA ALA A 113 -10.92 -3.64 -15.06
C ALA A 113 -12.20 -3.22 -14.30
N PRO A 114 -13.28 -2.81 -15.00
CA PRO A 114 -14.55 -2.48 -14.34
C PRO A 114 -15.05 -3.63 -13.46
N ASN A 115 -15.45 -3.31 -12.23
CA ASN A 115 -15.80 -4.33 -11.24
C ASN A 115 -17.00 -3.91 -10.38
N GLN A 116 -17.70 -4.91 -9.82
CA GLN A 116 -18.87 -4.68 -8.96
C GLN A 116 -18.47 -4.65 -7.48
N PHE A 117 -19.22 -3.90 -6.67
CA PHE A 117 -18.97 -3.78 -5.23
C PHE A 117 -18.80 -5.14 -4.53
N ASN A 118 -19.70 -6.08 -4.80
CA ASN A 118 -19.70 -7.40 -4.16
C ASN A 118 -18.50 -8.26 -4.59
N GLU A 119 -18.04 -8.12 -5.84
CA GLU A 119 -16.85 -8.82 -6.32
C GLU A 119 -15.58 -8.26 -5.68
N ILE A 120 -15.47 -6.94 -5.59
CA ILE A 120 -14.34 -6.28 -4.90
C ILE A 120 -14.28 -6.74 -3.45
N LYS A 121 -15.42 -6.74 -2.75
CA LYS A 121 -15.53 -7.21 -1.36
C LYS A 121 -15.09 -8.67 -1.22
N ARG A 122 -15.57 -9.55 -2.09
CA ARG A 122 -15.21 -10.98 -2.04
C ARG A 122 -13.72 -11.22 -2.20
N ASN A 123 -13.06 -10.45 -3.07
CA ASN A 123 -11.64 -10.62 -3.36
C ASN A 123 -10.71 -9.90 -2.35
N LEU A 124 -11.25 -9.00 -1.52
CA LEU A 124 -10.48 -8.22 -0.53
C LEU A 124 -10.82 -8.59 0.93
N GLN A 125 -11.18 -9.83 1.22
CA GLN A 125 -11.41 -10.24 2.61
C GLN A 125 -10.18 -9.91 3.48
N PRO A 126 -10.36 -9.33 4.69
CA PRO A 126 -11.63 -9.16 5.43
C PRO A 126 -12.27 -7.75 5.32
N ILE A 127 -12.17 -7.06 4.17
CA ILE A 127 -12.79 -5.73 4.02
C ILE A 127 -14.28 -5.75 4.36
N THR A 128 -14.71 -4.79 5.18
CA THR A 128 -16.13 -4.62 5.53
C THR A 128 -16.84 -3.77 4.48
N ASP A 129 -18.17 -3.88 4.37
CA ASP A 129 -18.99 -3.03 3.48
C ASP A 129 -18.76 -1.53 3.72
N ARG A 130 -18.62 -1.17 5.00
CA ARG A 130 -18.32 0.21 5.41
C ARG A 130 -16.93 0.64 4.94
N ALA A 131 -15.92 -0.20 5.14
CA ALA A 131 -14.55 0.13 4.72
C ALA A 131 -14.44 0.24 3.19
N LEU A 132 -15.08 -0.65 2.44
CA LEU A 132 -15.12 -0.60 0.98
C LEU A 132 -15.84 0.65 0.49
N SER A 133 -17.03 0.94 1.01
CA SER A 133 -17.82 2.13 0.65
C SER A 133 -17.04 3.43 0.90
N LEU A 134 -16.40 3.56 2.07
CA LEU A 134 -15.58 4.74 2.39
C LEU A 134 -14.36 4.87 1.48
N SER A 135 -13.71 3.75 1.14
CA SER A 135 -12.54 3.74 0.26
C SER A 135 -12.90 4.16 -1.15
N LEU A 136 -13.97 3.59 -1.73
CA LEU A 136 -14.49 3.96 -3.05
C LEU A 136 -14.88 5.44 -3.09
N LYS A 137 -15.63 5.92 -2.08
CA LYS A 137 -16.03 7.33 -2.00
C LYS A 137 -14.83 8.27 -1.94
N SER A 138 -13.84 7.99 -1.08
CA SER A 138 -12.66 8.85 -0.97
C SER A 138 -11.79 8.86 -2.23
N MET A 139 -11.80 7.79 -3.03
CA MET A 139 -11.14 7.76 -4.34
C MET A 139 -11.97 8.49 -5.41
N GLU A 140 -13.30 8.37 -5.37
CA GLU A 140 -14.22 9.11 -6.25
C GLU A 140 -14.12 10.62 -6.03
N ASP A 141 -14.05 11.07 -4.77
CA ASP A 141 -13.85 12.48 -4.40
C ASP A 141 -12.55 13.07 -4.99
N ARG A 142 -11.58 12.22 -5.38
CA ARG A 142 -10.31 12.61 -6.03
C ARG A 142 -10.20 12.21 -7.49
N ASN A 143 -11.30 11.75 -8.11
CA ASN A 143 -11.34 11.26 -9.48
C ASN A 143 -10.41 10.08 -9.77
N TRP A 144 -10.04 9.30 -8.73
CA TRP A 144 -9.26 8.07 -8.87
C TRP A 144 -10.12 6.85 -9.21
N VAL A 145 -11.42 6.94 -8.92
CA VAL A 145 -12.41 5.91 -9.24
C VAL A 145 -13.66 6.61 -9.73
N SER A 146 -14.27 6.06 -10.77
CA SER A 146 -15.58 6.47 -11.26
C SER A 146 -16.60 5.36 -11.02
N ARG A 147 -17.85 5.77 -10.74
CA ARG A 147 -18.99 4.87 -10.61
C ARG A 147 -19.95 5.09 -11.78
N SER A 148 -20.32 4.00 -12.44
CA SER A 148 -21.37 3.97 -13.46
C SER A 148 -22.41 2.89 -13.16
N VAL A 149 -23.51 2.89 -13.91
CA VAL A 149 -24.52 1.84 -13.83
C VAL A 149 -24.60 1.17 -15.19
N ASP A 150 -24.37 -0.15 -15.23
CA ASP A 150 -24.67 -0.98 -16.39
C ASP A 150 -26.18 -1.17 -16.46
N THR A 151 -26.82 -0.44 -17.37
CA THR A 151 -28.27 -0.47 -17.61
C THR A 151 -28.69 -1.61 -18.55
N ILE A 152 -27.74 -2.27 -19.21
CA ILE A 152 -28.00 -3.40 -20.10
C ILE A 152 -28.19 -4.68 -19.28
N ALA A 153 -27.42 -4.82 -18.20
CA ALA A 153 -27.57 -5.92 -17.25
C ALA A 153 -28.99 -5.96 -16.62
N ARG A 154 -29.50 -7.17 -16.38
CA ARG A 154 -30.76 -7.40 -15.67
C ARG A 154 -30.50 -8.22 -14.39
N PRO A 155 -30.66 -7.64 -13.19
CA PRO A 155 -30.97 -6.23 -12.92
C PRO A 155 -29.78 -5.29 -13.26
N PRO A 156 -30.00 -3.96 -13.39
CA PRO A 156 -28.92 -3.00 -13.57
C PRO A 156 -27.90 -3.07 -12.44
N LYS A 157 -26.62 -2.94 -12.75
CA LYS A 157 -25.54 -3.16 -11.77
C LYS A 157 -24.60 -1.94 -11.66
N PRO A 158 -24.25 -1.50 -10.45
CA PRO A 158 -23.21 -0.50 -10.28
C PRO A 158 -21.84 -1.10 -10.63
N LEU A 159 -21.11 -0.39 -11.48
CA LEU A 159 -19.73 -0.69 -11.85
C LEU A 159 -18.80 0.41 -11.35
N TYR A 160 -17.63 0.00 -10.90
CA TYR A 160 -16.56 0.87 -10.46
C TYR A 160 -15.35 0.67 -11.38
N ARG A 161 -14.64 1.74 -11.72
CA ARG A 161 -13.43 1.71 -12.56
C ARG A 161 -12.43 2.76 -12.09
N ALA A 162 -11.14 2.40 -12.07
CA ALA A 162 -10.03 3.33 -11.83
C ALA A 162 -9.62 4.09 -13.11
#